data_AF-A0A7Z9QN80-F1
#
_entry.id   AF-A0A7Z9QN80-F1
#
_cell.length_a   1.000
_cell.length_b   1.000
_cell.length_c   1.000
_cell.angle_alpha   90.00
_cell.angle_beta   90.00
_cell.angle_gamma   90.00
#
_symmetry.space_group_name_H-M   'P 1'
#
loop_
_entity.id
_entity.type
_entity.pdbx_description
1 polymer ?
#
loop_
_entity_poly.entity_id
_entity_poly.type
_entity_poly.pdbx_seq_one_letter_code
_entity_poly.pdbx_strand_id
1 'polypeptide(L)'
;MLDLLLFCLVVFGTVNIITVSKIGAPWRKKASEINTKLGDLFHCPMCMGFWVGLVLSFWKSPTDFILFDAILGSAAAWIIYCITWSLALKDPRL
;
A
#
# COMPACT_ATOMS: atom_id res chain seq x y z
N MET A 1 11.16 -13.93 -10.78
CA MET A 1 10.08 -13.19 -11.46
C MET A 1 8.73 -13.36 -10.77
N LEU A 2 8.25 -14.60 -10.54
CA LEU A 2 6.97 -14.84 -9.86
C LEU A 2 6.95 -14.25 -8.43
N ASP A 3 8.04 -14.39 -7.67
CA ASP A 3 8.14 -13.84 -6.32
C ASP A 3 7.99 -12.31 -6.28
N LEU A 4 8.55 -11.61 -7.27
CA LEU A 4 8.46 -10.15 -7.36
C LEU A 4 7.03 -9.70 -7.73
N LEU A 5 6.37 -10.43 -8.63
CA LEU A 5 4.97 -10.15 -8.97
C LEU A 5 4.05 -10.40 -7.76
N LEU A 6 4.23 -11.52 -7.05
CA LEU A 6 3.49 -11.85 -5.84
C LEU A 6 3.74 -10.81 -4.75
N PHE A 7 4.99 -10.39 -4.56
CA PHE A 7 5.33 -9.32 -3.63
C PHE A 7 4.55 -8.03 -3.94
N CYS A 8 4.60 -7.56 -5.19
CA CYS A 8 3.87 -6.35 -5.60
C CYS A 8 2.35 -6.48 -5.39
N LEU A 9 1.76 -7.62 -5.73
CA LEU A 9 0.33 -7.88 -5.54
C LEU A 9 -0.07 -7.92 -4.06
N VAL A 10 0.72 -8.59 -3.22
CA VAL A 10 0.47 -8.68 -1.78
C VAL A 10 0.63 -7.31 -1.11
N VAL A 11 1.66 -6.54 -1.49
CA VAL A 11 1.84 -5.16 -1.01
C VAL A 11 0.62 -4.33 -1.37
N PHE A 12 0.21 -4.31 -2.64
CA PHE A 12 -0.94 -3.54 -3.10
C PHE A 12 -2.26 -3.96 -2.40
N GLY A 13 -2.51 -5.26 -2.27
CA GLY A 13 -3.69 -5.77 -1.59
C GLY A 13 -3.74 -5.34 -0.12
N THR A 14 -2.62 -5.48 0.59
CA THR A 14 -2.51 -5.08 2.00
C THR A 14 -2.68 -3.57 2.16
N VAL A 15 -2.04 -2.78 1.30
CA VAL A 15 -2.19 -1.31 1.29
C VAL A 15 -3.64 -0.92 1.09
N ASN A 16 -4.35 -1.47 0.11
CA ASN A 16 -5.77 -1.15 -0.12
C ASN A 16 -6.68 -1.51 1.06
N ILE A 17 -6.39 -2.62 1.75
CA ILE A 17 -7.13 -3.00 2.96
C ILE A 17 -6.96 -1.93 4.04
N ILE A 18 -5.73 -1.42 4.19
CA ILE A 18 -5.40 -0.42 5.20
C ILE A 18 -5.93 0.97 4.83
N THR A 19 -5.69 1.44 3.61
CA THR A 19 -5.89 2.84 3.22
C THR A 19 -7.26 3.15 2.64
N VAL A 20 -7.88 2.20 1.93
CA VAL A 20 -9.15 2.42 1.23
C VAL A 20 -10.31 1.66 1.87
N SER A 21 -10.09 0.40 2.22
CA SER A 21 -11.18 -0.50 2.60
C SER A 21 -11.92 -0.06 3.86
N LYS A 22 -13.22 -0.40 3.91
CA LYS A 22 -14.08 -0.16 5.09
C LYS A 22 -13.64 -0.95 6.31
N ILE A 23 -12.97 -2.09 6.10
CA ILE A 23 -12.44 -2.95 7.17
C ILE A 23 -11.34 -2.22 7.96
N GLY A 24 -10.49 -1.43 7.29
CA GLY A 24 -9.43 -0.64 7.92
C GLY A 24 -9.91 0.68 8.55
N ALA A 25 -11.16 1.10 8.30
CA ALA A 25 -11.69 2.39 8.75
C ALA A 25 -11.61 2.64 10.28
N PRO A 26 -11.95 1.70 11.18
CA PRO A 26 -11.83 1.94 12.62
C PRO A 26 -10.39 2.10 13.08
N TRP A 27 -9.43 1.43 12.43
CA TRP A 27 -8.01 1.55 12.73
C TRP A 27 -7.45 2.90 12.26
N ARG A 28 -7.82 3.36 11.06
CA ARG A 28 -7.43 4.68 10.55
C ARG A 28 -7.92 5.80 11.46
N LYS A 29 -9.18 5.73 11.91
CA LYS A 29 -9.78 6.74 12.78
C LYS A 29 -9.06 6.82 14.14
N LYS A 30 -8.81 5.67 14.77
CA LYS A 30 -8.02 5.62 16.02
C LYS A 30 -6.60 6.17 15.83
N ALA A 31 -5.94 5.87 14.72
CA ALA A 31 -4.61 6.40 14.44
C ALA A 31 -4.59 7.93 14.30
N SER A 32 -5.60 8.50 13.62
CA SER A 32 -5.75 9.96 13.52
C SER A 32 -6.05 10.65 14.84
N GLU A 33 -6.75 9.98 15.77
CA GLU A 33 -7.05 10.50 17.11
C GLU A 33 -5.81 10.53 18.01
N ILE A 34 -4.86 9.61 17.82
CA ILE A 34 -3.61 9.55 18.60
C ILE A 34 -2.61 10.59 18.11
N ASN A 35 -2.42 10.69 16.78
CA ASN A 35 -1.49 11.64 16.20
C ASN A 35 -1.88 11.91 14.74
N THR A 36 -2.08 13.18 14.40
CA THR A 36 -2.47 13.62 13.05
C THR A 36 -1.48 13.13 11.98
N LYS A 37 -0.17 13.14 12.26
CA LYS A 37 0.86 12.67 11.33
C LYS A 37 0.81 11.16 11.06
N LEU A 38 0.43 10.36 12.05
CA LEU A 38 0.22 8.92 11.87
C LEU A 38 -1.07 8.67 11.08
N GLY A 39 -2.12 9.46 11.36
CA GLY A 39 -3.35 9.45 10.57
C GLY A 39 -3.08 9.66 9.08
N ASP A 40 -2.27 10.66 8.70
CA ASP A 40 -1.91 10.94 7.32
C ASP A 40 -1.17 9.77 6.65
N LEU A 41 -0.33 9.07 7.41
CA LEU A 41 0.41 7.89 6.94
C LEU A 41 -0.55 6.78 6.50
N PHE A 42 -1.58 6.49 7.30
CA PHE A 42 -2.58 5.46 7.01
C PHE A 42 -3.59 5.85 5.93
N HIS A 43 -3.63 7.12 5.51
CA HIS A 43 -4.43 7.57 4.36
C HIS A 43 -3.64 7.58 3.05
N CYS A 44 -2.31 7.57 3.11
CA CYS A 44 -1.45 7.63 1.94
C CYS A 44 -1.08 6.20 1.44
N PRO A 45 -1.61 5.74 0.28
CA PRO A 45 -1.27 4.42 -0.26
C PRO A 45 0.21 4.28 -0.64
N MET A 46 0.89 5.38 -1.01
CA MET A 46 2.33 5.37 -1.25
C MET A 46 3.12 5.12 0.06
N CYS A 47 2.79 5.86 1.12
CA CYS A 47 3.48 5.72 2.41
C CYS A 47 3.24 4.35 3.02
N MET A 48 2.00 3.86 3.02
CA MET A 48 1.72 2.50 3.49
C MET A 48 2.39 1.44 2.59
N GLY A 49 2.51 1.68 1.28
CA GLY A 49 3.25 0.79 0.38
C GLY A 49 4.72 0.61 0.77
N PHE A 50 5.37 1.70 1.18
CA PHE A 50 6.74 1.64 1.71
C PHE A 50 6.85 0.76 2.95
N TRP A 51 6.01 1.01 3.97
CA TRP A 51 6.06 0.28 5.23
C TRP A 51 5.66 -1.18 5.08
N VAL A 52 4.62 -1.46 4.29
CA VAL A 52 4.20 -2.84 4.00
C VAL A 52 5.28 -3.59 3.22
N GLY A 53 5.90 -2.95 2.22
CA GLY A 53 7.03 -3.53 1.49
C GLY A 53 8.22 -3.83 2.42
N LEU A 54 8.58 -2.90 3.29
CA LEU A 54 9.64 -3.08 4.28
C LEU A 54 9.35 -4.24 5.25
N VAL A 55 8.14 -4.31 5.79
CA VAL A 55 7.71 -5.37 6.70
C VAL A 55 7.71 -6.75 6.03
N LEU A 56 7.18 -6.85 4.80
CA LEU A 56 7.15 -8.11 4.05
C LEU A 56 8.57 -8.60 3.70
N SER A 57 9.49 -7.67 3.46
CA SER A 57 10.87 -8.00 3.09
C SER A 57 11.68 -8.58 4.25
N PHE A 58 11.27 -8.35 5.50
CA PHE A 58 11.84 -9.07 6.65
C PHE A 58 11.48 -10.54 6.68
N TRP A 59 10.34 -10.93 6.08
CA TRP A 59 9.95 -12.33 5.94
C TRP A 59 10.59 -12.97 4.71
N LYS A 60 10.44 -12.32 3.56
CA LYS A 60 11.00 -12.80 2.30
C LYS A 60 11.27 -11.61 1.39
N SER A 61 12.54 -11.27 1.25
CA SER A 61 13.00 -10.23 0.34
C SER A 61 13.09 -10.78 -1.09
N PRO A 62 12.39 -10.18 -2.08
CA PRO A 62 12.52 -10.59 -3.48
C PRO A 62 13.81 -10.10 -4.16
N THR A 63 14.53 -9.13 -3.59
CA THR A 63 15.76 -8.55 -4.19
C THR A 63 17.00 -8.63 -3.30
N ASP A 64 16.91 -9.30 -2.15
CA ASP A 64 17.92 -9.34 -1.07
C ASP A 64 18.26 -7.97 -0.44
N PHE A 65 17.68 -6.87 -0.95
CA PHE A 65 17.86 -5.51 -0.45
C PHE A 65 16.55 -4.95 0.11
N ILE A 66 16.37 -5.05 1.43
CA ILE A 66 15.15 -4.64 2.16
C ILE A 66 14.71 -3.20 1.83
N LEU A 67 15.65 -2.27 1.73
CA LEU A 67 15.33 -0.87 1.40
C LEU A 67 14.82 -0.74 -0.03
N PHE A 68 15.40 -1.49 -0.97
CA PHE A 68 14.97 -1.50 -2.36
C PHE A 68 13.58 -2.10 -2.49
N ASP A 69 13.28 -3.16 -1.75
CA ASP A 69 11.94 -3.78 -1.72
C ASP A 69 10.88 -2.84 -1.13
N ALA A 70 11.24 -2.04 -0.12
CA ALA A 70 10.35 -1.01 0.43
C ALA A 70 10.02 0.07 -0.62
N ILE A 71 11.02 0.54 -1.36
CA ILE A 71 10.82 1.49 -2.46
C ILE A 71 9.99 0.86 -3.58
N LEU A 72 10.26 -0.40 -3.93
CA LEU A 72 9.52 -1.17 -4.91
C LEU A 72 8.04 -1.31 -4.50
N GLY A 73 7.80 -1.62 -3.23
CA GLY A 73 6.45 -1.71 -2.66
C GLY A 73 5.69 -0.39 -2.72
N SER A 74 6.36 0.73 -2.40
CA SER A 74 5.80 2.08 -2.52
C SER A 74 5.43 2.42 -3.98
N ALA A 75 6.36 2.19 -4.91
CA ALA A 75 6.15 2.45 -6.33
C ALA A 75 5.02 1.58 -6.91
N ALA A 76 5.02 0.27 -6.62
CA ALA A 76 3.99 -0.65 -7.07
C ALA A 76 2.61 -0.27 -6.51
N ALA A 77 2.51 0.00 -5.21
CA ALA A 77 1.25 0.40 -4.58
C ALA A 77 0.70 1.70 -5.18
N TRP A 78 1.56 2.71 -5.36
CA TRP A 78 1.14 4.00 -5.91
C TRP A 78 0.71 3.91 -7.38
N ILE A 79 1.50 3.24 -8.22
CA ILE A 79 1.19 3.11 -9.65
C ILE A 79 -0.13 2.37 -9.85
N ILE A 80 -0.30 1.22 -9.20
CA ILE A 80 -1.52 0.42 -9.35
C ILE A 80 -2.72 1.18 -8.78
N TYR A 81 -2.55 1.91 -7.68
CA TYR A 81 -3.59 2.78 -7.12
C TYR A 81 -4.02 3.88 -8.11
N CYS A 82 -3.07 4.60 -8.71
CA CYS A 82 -3.34 5.62 -9.72
C CYS A 82 -4.03 5.04 -10.96
N ILE A 83 -3.62 3.86 -11.42
CA ILE A 83 -4.27 3.18 -12.55
C ILE A 83 -5.71 2.82 -12.19
N THR A 84 -5.92 2.23 -11.01
CA THR A 84 -7.26 1.84 -10.53
C THR A 84 -8.19 3.05 -10.46
N TRP A 85 -7.71 4.18 -9.93
CA TRP A 85 -8.49 5.41 -9.85
C TRP A 85 -8.74 6.03 -11.22
N SER A 86 -7.74 6.01 -12.12
CA SER A 86 -7.88 6.50 -13.48
C SER A 86 -8.90 5.69 -14.29
N LEU A 87 -9.00 4.38 -14.03
CA LEU A 87 -10.02 3.52 -14.63
C LEU A 87 -11.40 3.78 -14.02
N ALA A 88 -11.48 3.96 -12.69
CA ALA A 88 -12.73 4.30 -12.02
C ALA A 88 -13.33 5.61 -12.54
N LEU A 89 -12.50 6.62 -12.80
CA LEU A 89 -12.95 7.91 -13.38
C LEU A 89 -13.41 7.82 -14.84
N LYS A 90 -13.02 6.77 -15.56
CA LYS A 90 -13.41 6.55 -16.96
C LYS A 90 -14.64 5.64 -17.11
N ASP A 91 -15.07 4.96 -16.06
CA ASP A 91 -16.23 4.08 -16.13
C ASP A 91 -17.53 4.91 -16.09
N PRO A 92 -18.35 4.93 -17.15
CA PRO A 92 -19.59 5.71 -17.19
C PRO A 92 -20.73 5.10 -16.35
N ARG A 93 -20.52 3.96 -15.69
CA ARG A 93 -21.52 3.27 -14.86
C ARG A 93 -21.41 3.61 -13.37
N LEU A 94 -20.38 4.36 -12.97
CA LEU A 94 -20.22 4.95 -11.63
C LEU A 94 -20.60 6.43 -11.67
#